data_AF-A0A380MYS4-F1
#
_entry.id   AF-A0A380MYS4-F1
#
_cell.length_a   1.000
_cell.length_b   1.000
_cell.length_c   1.000
_cell.angle_alpha   90.00
_cell.angle_beta   90.00
_cell.angle_gamma   90.00
#
_symmetry.space_group_name_H-M   'P 1'
#
loop_
_entity.id
_entity.type
_entity.pdbx_description
1 polymer ?
#
loop_
_entity_poly.entity_id
_entity_poly.type
_entity_poly.pdbx_seq_one_letter_code
_entity_poly.pdbx_strand_id
1 'polypeptide(L)'
;MPQIHKTKKLPFSAVQMFDLVADVERYPEFLPWCAAAKLVKRDEQEIIGTLTAEKGGFKKSFTTRNRYHYPDWMDIALVNGPFKHLSGRWDFIEQPNGGCEVKYQMRFEVPFLLVPILGGLMDYMANTMVDAFAERAKKIYGTH
;
A
#
# COMPACT_ATOMS: atom_id res chain seq x y z
N MET A 1 -16.74 -1.04 10.36
CA MET A 1 -15.44 -0.65 9.78
C MET A 1 -15.47 -1.01 8.30
N PRO A 2 -15.26 -0.06 7.37
CA PRO A 2 -15.14 -0.38 5.95
C PRO A 2 -13.97 -1.35 5.73
N GLN A 3 -14.21 -2.35 4.89
CA GLN A 3 -13.22 -3.34 4.48
C GLN A 3 -13.16 -3.36 2.97
N ILE A 4 -11.96 -3.16 2.43
CA ILE A 4 -11.71 -3.11 1.00
C ILE A 4 -10.92 -4.35 0.62
N HIS A 5 -11.35 -4.99 -0.46
CA HIS A 5 -10.68 -6.12 -1.06
C HIS A 5 -10.46 -5.85 -2.54
N LYS A 6 -9.23 -6.02 -3.00
CA LYS A 6 -8.86 -5.94 -4.41
C LYS A 6 -8.00 -7.14 -4.75
N THR A 7 -8.26 -7.72 -5.92
CA THR A 7 -7.47 -8.82 -6.48
C THR A 7 -7.14 -8.46 -7.92
N LYS A 8 -5.89 -8.64 -8.33
CA LYS A 8 -5.48 -8.40 -9.72
C LYS A 8 -4.41 -9.41 -10.13
N LYS A 9 -4.60 -10.03 -11.30
CA LYS A 9 -3.59 -10.86 -11.94
C LYS A 9 -2.69 -9.99 -12.79
N LEU A 10 -1.38 -10.16 -12.65
CA LEU A 10 -0.36 -9.35 -13.31
C LEU A 10 0.68 -10.27 -13.96
N PRO A 11 1.25 -9.90 -15.11
CA PRO A 11 2.29 -10.68 -15.79
C PRO A 11 3.69 -10.52 -15.14
N PHE A 12 3.76 -10.07 -13.89
CA PHE A 12 5.00 -9.86 -13.14
C PHE A 12 5.04 -10.87 -11.99
N SER A 13 6.24 -11.34 -11.63
CA SER A 13 6.43 -12.30 -10.53
C SER A 13 6.01 -11.73 -9.17
N ALA A 14 5.77 -12.61 -8.21
CA ALA A 14 5.49 -12.24 -6.83
C ALA A 14 6.65 -11.44 -6.23
N VAL A 15 7.89 -11.83 -6.53
CA VAL A 15 9.11 -11.10 -6.18
C VAL A 15 9.05 -9.65 -6.68
N GLN A 16 8.83 -9.45 -7.97
CA GLN A 16 8.76 -8.11 -8.56
C GLN A 16 7.68 -7.24 -7.92
N MET A 17 6.50 -7.81 -7.66
CA MET A 17 5.39 -7.09 -7.05
C MET A 17 5.64 -6.79 -5.56
N PHE A 18 6.22 -7.74 -4.83
CA PHE A 18 6.61 -7.56 -3.43
C PHE A 18 7.63 -6.42 -3.32
N ASP A 19 8.68 -6.43 -4.15
CA ASP A 19 9.76 -5.45 -4.08
C ASP A 19 9.24 -4.01 -4.27
N LEU A 20 8.25 -3.83 -5.16
CA LEU A 20 7.58 -2.54 -5.32
C LEU A 20 6.83 -2.09 -4.07
N VAL A 21 6.09 -3.00 -3.44
CA VAL A 21 5.33 -2.72 -2.20
C VAL A 21 6.27 -2.55 -1.00
N ALA A 22 7.43 -3.20 -1.01
CA ALA A 22 8.43 -3.03 0.03
C ALA A 22 9.14 -1.68 -0.09
N ASP A 23 9.32 -1.14 -1.31
CA ASP A 23 10.03 0.11 -1.58
C ASP A 23 9.18 1.38 -1.27
N VAL A 24 8.87 1.54 0.01
CA VAL A 24 8.00 2.59 0.54
C VAL A 24 8.46 4.00 0.13
N GLU A 25 9.76 4.25 0.03
CA GLU A 25 10.30 5.58 -0.27
C GLU A 25 10.01 6.05 -1.70
N ARG A 26 9.75 5.11 -2.62
CA ARG A 26 9.40 5.41 -4.01
C ARG A 26 7.91 5.72 -4.21
N TYR A 27 7.08 5.55 -3.20
CA TYR A 27 5.63 5.76 -3.30
C TYR A 27 5.23 7.13 -3.85
N PRO A 28 5.88 8.25 -3.49
CA PRO A 28 5.55 9.57 -4.04
C PRO A 28 5.76 9.68 -5.56
N GLU A 29 6.55 8.80 -6.18
CA GLU A 29 6.80 8.83 -7.62
C GLU A 29 5.61 8.33 -8.44
N PHE A 30 4.68 7.57 -7.84
CA PHE A 30 3.61 6.92 -8.59
C PHE A 30 2.26 6.82 -7.88
N LEU A 31 2.19 7.00 -6.56
CA LEU A 31 0.93 7.06 -5.84
C LEU A 31 0.37 8.50 -5.87
N PRO A 32 -0.78 8.74 -6.52
CA PRO A 32 -1.26 10.09 -6.83
C PRO A 32 -1.64 10.94 -5.59
N TRP A 33 -1.84 10.29 -4.45
CA TRP A 33 -2.17 10.91 -3.16
C TRP A 33 -0.98 10.93 -2.20
N CYS A 34 0.17 10.35 -2.56
CA CYS A 34 1.33 10.27 -1.67
C CYS A 34 2.24 11.48 -1.91
N ALA A 35 2.17 12.46 -1.02
CA ALA A 35 3.00 13.67 -1.11
C ALA A 35 4.44 13.44 -0.63
N ALA A 36 4.63 12.52 0.32
CA ALA A 36 5.95 12.14 0.83
C ALA A 36 5.90 10.75 1.45
N ALA A 37 7.03 10.05 1.41
CA ALA A 37 7.23 8.80 2.10
C ALA A 37 8.62 8.79 2.75
N LYS A 38 8.73 8.15 3.90
CA LYS A 38 9.98 8.02 4.64
C LYS A 38 10.12 6.62 5.21
N LEU A 39 11.25 5.98 4.97
CA LEU A 39 11.61 4.75 5.69
C LEU A 39 12.06 5.11 7.11
N VAL A 40 11.43 4.48 8.10
CA VAL A 40 11.82 4.62 9.52
C VAL A 40 12.75 3.47 9.92
N LYS A 41 12.43 2.25 9.50
CA LYS A 41 13.21 1.05 9.78
C LYS A 41 12.94 -0.01 8.70
N ARG A 42 13.96 -0.76 8.31
CA ARG A 42 13.82 -2.00 7.56
C ARG A 42 14.76 -3.04 8.17
N ASP A 43 14.23 -4.22 8.45
CA ASP A 43 14.97 -5.42 8.78
C ASP A 43 14.36 -6.63 8.05
N GLU A 44 14.81 -7.85 8.35
CA GLU A 44 14.36 -9.07 7.67
C GLU A 44 12.89 -9.45 7.94
N GLN A 45 12.27 -8.89 8.97
CA GLN A 45 10.94 -9.27 9.45
C GLN A 45 9.90 -8.14 9.27
N GLU A 46 10.34 -6.88 9.28
CA GLU A 46 9.46 -5.73 9.20
C GLU A 46 10.05 -4.52 8.47
N ILE A 47 9.14 -3.77 7.84
CA ILE A 47 9.37 -2.42 7.32
C ILE A 47 8.47 -1.46 8.09
N ILE A 48 9.06 -0.45 8.72
CA ILE A 48 8.31 0.67 9.32
C ILE A 48 8.50 1.88 8.43
N GLY A 49 7.39 2.45 7.96
CA GLY A 49 7.41 3.59 7.06
C GLY A 49 6.34 4.61 7.40
N THR A 50 6.65 5.89 7.18
CA THR A 50 5.70 6.99 7.31
C THR A 50 5.30 7.48 5.93
N LEU A 51 3.99 7.52 5.67
CA LEU A 51 3.41 8.11 4.47
C LEU A 51 2.73 9.42 4.80
N THR A 52 2.85 10.41 3.92
CA THR A 52 2.09 11.65 3.97
C THR A 52 1.11 11.66 2.81
N ALA A 53 -0.17 11.55 3.13
CA ALA A 53 -1.24 11.62 2.16
C ALA A 53 -1.69 13.08 1.96
N GLU A 54 -1.97 13.44 0.72
CA GLU A 54 -2.46 14.76 0.32
C GLU A 54 -3.68 14.65 -0.59
N LYS A 55 -4.70 15.45 -0.30
CA LYS A 55 -5.85 15.68 -1.20
C LYS A 55 -6.42 17.08 -0.97
N GLY A 56 -6.51 17.87 -2.03
CA GLY A 56 -7.09 19.22 -1.97
C GLY A 56 -6.40 20.15 -0.97
N GLY A 57 -5.07 20.09 -0.85
CA GLY A 57 -4.28 20.91 0.07
C GLY A 57 -4.23 20.43 1.52
N PHE A 58 -5.02 19.41 1.89
CA PHE A 58 -4.95 18.80 3.22
C PHE A 58 -3.90 17.70 3.26
N LYS A 59 -2.91 17.83 4.15
CA LYS A 59 -1.85 16.85 4.37
C LYS A 59 -2.02 16.14 5.71
N LYS A 60 -1.91 14.82 5.72
CA LYS A 60 -1.83 14.02 6.95
C LYS A 60 -0.83 12.89 6.81
N SER A 61 -0.02 12.72 7.85
CA SER A 61 0.97 11.65 7.91
C SER A 61 0.52 10.53 8.82
N PHE A 62 0.87 9.30 8.47
CA PHE A 62 0.64 8.11 9.28
C PHE A 62 1.82 7.14 9.10
N THR A 63 2.15 6.42 10.17
CA THR A 63 3.21 5.43 10.17
C THR A 63 2.61 4.05 10.30
N THR A 64 3.06 3.12 9.47
CA THR A 64 2.70 1.71 9.57
C THR A 64 3.93 0.86 9.86
N ARG A 65 3.69 -0.23 10.59
CA ARG A 65 4.61 -1.36 10.72
C ARG A 65 4.09 -2.45 9.81
N ASN A 66 4.93 -2.87 8.88
CA ASN A 66 4.59 -3.84 7.86
C ASN A 66 5.44 -5.08 8.05
N ARG A 67 4.86 -6.13 8.67
CA ARG A 67 5.53 -7.42 8.83
C ARG A 67 5.33 -8.24 7.57
N TYR A 68 6.31 -9.06 7.21
CA TYR A 68 6.22 -9.79 5.95
C TYR A 68 6.90 -11.15 5.99
N HIS A 69 6.53 -11.99 5.04
CA HIS A 69 7.28 -13.17 4.63
C HIS A 69 7.57 -13.01 3.14
N TYR A 70 8.84 -12.89 2.79
CA TYR A 70 9.25 -12.61 1.41
C TYR A 70 9.20 -13.88 0.54
N PRO A 71 8.65 -13.84 -0.68
CA PRO A 71 7.90 -12.74 -1.31
C PRO A 71 6.38 -12.86 -1.13
N ASP A 72 5.91 -13.79 -0.29
CA ASP A 72 4.52 -14.26 -0.27
C ASP A 72 3.49 -13.24 0.25
N TRP A 73 3.80 -12.49 1.31
CA TRP A 73 2.82 -11.59 1.93
C TRP A 73 3.43 -10.50 2.79
N MET A 74 2.67 -9.42 2.99
CA MET A 74 3.00 -8.31 3.88
C MET A 74 1.75 -7.78 4.59
N ASP A 75 1.72 -7.86 5.92
CA ASP A 75 0.69 -7.24 6.74
C ASP A 75 0.97 -5.73 6.91
N ILE A 76 -0.07 -4.97 7.20
CA ILE A 76 0.00 -3.53 7.51
C ILE A 76 -0.66 -3.32 8.86
N ALA A 77 0.04 -2.65 9.79
CA ALA A 77 -0.51 -2.27 11.08
C ALA A 77 -0.18 -0.80 11.40
N LEU A 78 -1.17 -0.04 11.86
CA LEU A 78 -0.97 1.33 12.32
C LEU A 78 0.00 1.38 13.51
N VAL A 79 0.99 2.28 13.43
CA VAL A 79 1.84 2.68 14.55
C VAL A 79 1.37 4.01 15.11
N ASN A 80 1.20 5.01 14.24
CA ASN A 80 0.65 6.31 14.59
C ASN A 80 -0.02 6.98 13.39
N GLY A 81 -0.87 7.96 13.62
CA GLY A 81 -1.54 8.72 12.55
C GLY A 81 -2.91 9.22 12.96
N PRO A 82 -3.66 9.85 12.04
CA PRO A 82 -4.98 10.39 12.31
C PRO A 82 -6.07 9.31 12.38
N PHE A 83 -5.73 8.03 12.22
CA PHE A 83 -6.65 6.90 12.24
C PHE A 83 -6.82 6.37 13.66
N LYS A 84 -8.04 5.92 13.99
CA LYS A 84 -8.28 5.08 15.16
C LYS A 84 -7.75 3.67 14.93
N HIS A 85 -7.95 3.17 13.72
CA HIS A 85 -7.48 1.86 13.30
C HIS A 85 -7.09 1.91 11.83
N LEU A 86 -5.98 1.27 11.49
CA LEU A 86 -5.58 1.00 10.10
C LEU A 86 -4.86 -0.35 10.12
N SER A 87 -5.41 -1.31 9.38
CA SER A 87 -4.79 -2.60 9.15
C SER A 87 -5.01 -3.03 7.71
N GLY A 88 -4.16 -3.92 7.22
CA GLY A 88 -4.27 -4.42 5.87
C GLY A 88 -3.33 -5.58 5.63
N ARG A 89 -3.39 -6.11 4.42
CA ARG A 89 -2.55 -7.21 3.99
C ARG A 89 -2.39 -7.20 2.47
N TRP A 90 -1.17 -7.48 2.04
CA TRP A 90 -0.83 -7.86 0.68
C TRP A 90 -0.53 -9.35 0.67
N ASP A 91 -1.07 -10.07 -0.30
CA ASP A 91 -0.64 -11.43 -0.65
C ASP A 91 -0.23 -11.44 -2.12
N PHE A 92 0.90 -12.07 -2.40
CA PHE A 92 1.50 -12.19 -3.72
C PHE A 92 1.56 -13.69 -4.08
N ILE A 93 0.66 -14.12 -4.95
CA ILE A 93 0.46 -15.54 -5.25
C ILE A 93 1.00 -15.82 -6.65
N GLU A 94 2.16 -16.47 -6.72
CA GLU A 94 2.71 -17.00 -7.98
C GLU A 94 1.69 -17.84 -8.73
N GLN A 95 1.61 -17.65 -10.04
CA GLN A 95 0.67 -18.37 -10.90
C GLN A 95 1.41 -19.46 -11.69
N PRO A 96 0.80 -20.65 -11.90
CA PRO A 96 1.46 -21.76 -12.60
C PRO A 96 1.95 -21.44 -14.03
N ASN A 97 1.28 -20.50 -14.70
CA ASN A 97 1.58 -20.09 -16.08
C ASN A 97 2.47 -18.84 -16.14
N GLY A 98 3.10 -18.47 -15.02
CA GLY A 98 3.86 -17.23 -14.87
C GLY A 98 3.00 -16.03 -14.46
N GLY A 99 3.66 -15.04 -13.87
CA GLY A 99 3.01 -13.87 -13.27
C GLY A 99 2.47 -14.13 -11.87
N CYS A 100 1.81 -13.13 -11.29
CA CYS A 100 1.36 -13.12 -9.90
C CYS A 100 -0.08 -12.63 -9.79
N GLU A 101 -0.87 -13.27 -8.93
CA GLU A 101 -2.12 -12.71 -8.42
C GLU A 101 -1.82 -11.93 -7.15
N VAL A 102 -2.04 -10.61 -7.18
CA VAL A 102 -1.89 -9.72 -6.04
C VAL A 102 -3.25 -9.56 -5.38
N LYS A 103 -3.35 -9.88 -4.09
CA LYS A 103 -4.51 -9.61 -3.23
C LYS A 103 -4.15 -8.51 -2.26
N TYR A 104 -5.06 -7.56 -2.12
CA TYR A 104 -4.92 -6.43 -1.22
C TYR A 104 -6.17 -6.30 -0.37
N GLN A 105 -5.96 -6.22 0.94
CA GLN A 105 -7.01 -6.04 1.93
C GLN A 105 -6.67 -4.83 2.79
N MET A 106 -7.67 -4.01 3.09
CA MET A 106 -7.50 -2.88 4.00
C MET A 106 -8.75 -2.67 4.84
N ARG A 107 -8.54 -2.42 6.13
CA ARG A 107 -9.54 -2.02 7.11
C ARG A 107 -9.07 -0.75 7.78
N PHE A 108 -9.93 0.26 7.83
CA PHE A 108 -9.61 1.51 8.50
C PHE A 108 -10.80 2.03 9.30
N GLU A 109 -10.47 2.81 10.32
CA GLU A 109 -11.43 3.58 11.11
C GLU A 109 -10.83 4.97 11.36
N VAL A 110 -11.58 5.99 10.96
CA VAL A 110 -11.24 7.39 11.21
C VAL A 110 -12.04 7.90 12.43
N PRO A 111 -11.49 8.81 13.24
CA PRO A 111 -12.26 9.53 14.24
C PRO A 111 -13.47 10.23 13.60
N PHE A 112 -14.61 10.25 14.28
CA PHE A 112 -15.85 10.86 13.79
C PHE A 112 -15.64 12.30 13.30
N LEU A 113 -14.85 13.09 14.05
CA LEU A 113 -14.51 14.48 13.73
C LEU A 113 -13.71 14.64 12.43
N LEU A 114 -13.03 13.60 11.95
CA LEU A 114 -12.21 13.62 10.73
C LEU A 114 -12.88 12.91 9.55
N VAL A 115 -14.08 12.33 9.71
CA VAL A 115 -14.81 11.64 8.64
C VAL A 115 -15.01 12.50 7.38
N PRO A 116 -15.46 13.78 7.47
CA PRO A 116 -15.67 14.61 6.28
C PRO A 116 -14.39 14.91 5.49
N ILE A 117 -13.23 14.84 6.15
CA ILE A 117 -11.92 15.19 5.59
C ILE A 117 -11.22 13.93 5.05
N LEU A 118 -11.24 12.85 5.83
CA LEU A 118 -10.43 11.64 5.57
C LEU A 118 -11.22 10.50 4.94
N GLY A 119 -12.55 10.44 5.07
CA GLY A 119 -13.35 9.34 4.54
C GLY A 119 -13.13 9.14 3.03
N GLY A 120 -13.38 10.20 2.25
CA GLY A 120 -13.18 10.16 0.80
C GLY A 120 -11.71 10.11 0.34
N LEU A 121 -10.74 10.40 1.22
CA LEU A 121 -9.32 10.18 0.93
C LEU A 121 -8.98 8.69 1.09
N MET A 122 -9.47 8.03 2.15
CA MET A 122 -9.20 6.62 2.39
C MET A 122 -9.80 5.71 1.33
N ASP A 123 -11.06 5.95 0.97
CA ASP A 123 -11.70 5.18 -0.10
C ASP A 123 -10.93 5.35 -1.42
N TYR A 124 -10.46 6.56 -1.71
CA TYR A 124 -9.63 6.83 -2.88
C TYR A 124 -8.28 6.09 -2.82
N MET A 125 -7.58 6.16 -1.69
CA MET A 125 -6.30 5.48 -1.50
C MET A 125 -6.42 3.97 -1.70
N ALA A 126 -7.38 3.35 -1.01
CA ALA A 126 -7.56 1.91 -1.05
C ALA A 126 -8.07 1.41 -2.40
N ASN A 127 -8.85 2.21 -3.14
CA ASN A 127 -9.30 1.84 -4.48
C ASN A 127 -8.23 2.01 -5.56
N THR A 128 -7.25 2.90 -5.37
CA THR A 128 -6.20 3.18 -6.38
C THR A 128 -4.94 2.35 -6.19
N MET A 129 -4.75 1.74 -5.01
CA MET A 129 -3.50 1.10 -4.62
C MET A 129 -3.01 0.04 -5.62
N VAL A 130 -3.79 -1.02 -5.83
CA VAL A 130 -3.40 -2.15 -6.70
C VAL A 130 -3.16 -1.71 -8.14
N ASP A 131 -3.96 -0.77 -8.64
CA ASP A 131 -3.80 -0.26 -10.01
C ASP A 131 -2.53 0.58 -10.15
N ALA A 132 -2.21 1.45 -9.19
CA ALA A 132 -1.00 2.24 -9.22
C ALA A 132 0.27 1.35 -9.17
N PHE A 133 0.27 0.29 -8.36
CA PHE A 133 1.36 -0.69 -8.35
C PHE A 133 1.47 -1.47 -9.66
N ALA A 134 0.35 -1.85 -10.27
CA ALA A 134 0.35 -2.50 -11.57
C ALA A 134 0.96 -1.61 -12.66
N GLU A 135 0.61 -0.32 -12.68
CA GLU A 135 1.18 0.64 -13.62
C GLU A 135 2.67 0.91 -13.34
N ARG A 136 3.07 0.97 -12.06
CA ARG A 136 4.49 1.08 -11.70
C ARG A 136 5.28 -0.15 -12.15
N ALA A 137 4.73 -1.36 -11.98
CA ALA A 137 5.37 -2.59 -12.43
C ALA A 137 5.59 -2.62 -13.94
N LYS A 138 4.60 -2.18 -14.73
CA LYS A 138 4.77 -2.01 -16.19
C LYS A 138 5.90 -1.06 -16.55
N LYS A 139 6.07 0.04 -15.81
CA LYS A 139 7.13 1.01 -16.08
C LYS A 139 8.53 0.52 -15.70
N ILE A 140 8.66 -0.29 -14.65
CA ILE A 140 9.98 -0.79 -14.20
C ILE A 140 10.37 -2.09 -14.93
N TYR A 141 9.42 -3.02 -15.07
CA TYR A 141 9.68 -4.38 -15.52
C TYR A 141 9.10 -4.70 -16.89
N GLY A 142 8.26 -3.83 -17.45
CA GLY A 142 7.77 -4.02 -18.81
C GLY A 142 8.92 -3.93 -19.80
N THR A 143 9.15 -5.01 -20.53
CA THR A 143 9.97 -4.99 -21.74
C THR A 143 9.19 -4.30 -22.87
N HIS A 144 9.87 -3.41 -23.60
CA HIS A 144 9.35 -2.84 -24.85
C HIS A 144 9.12 -3.92 -25.91
#